data_AF-A0A822EPL5-F1
#
_entry.id   AF-A0A822EPL5-F1
#
_cell.length_a   1.000
_cell.length_b   1.000
_cell.length_c   1.000
_cell.angle_alpha   90.00
_cell.angle_beta   90.00
_cell.angle_gamma   90.00
#
_symmetry.space_group_name_H-M   'P 1'
#
loop_
_entity.id
_entity.type
_entity.pdbx_description
1 polymer ?
#
loop_
_entity_poly.entity_id
_entity_poly.type
_entity_poly.pdbx_seq_one_letter_code
_entity_poly.pdbx_strand_id
1 'polypeptide(L)'
;MSGTGRLTLSGRVQGNGQLTFSGTGELDASTCPMKIVNIQMSGTGFAYIYGIEGVHATMSGIGTICYRGTLLSQVISGPGSIRECIPEQTSKEPGQTSKEPEHTSEEPEHSSSESG
;
A
#
# COMPACT_ATOMS: atom_id res chain seq x y z
N MET A 1 11.85 -12.32 2.90
CA MET A 1 12.35 -11.81 1.60
C MET A 1 13.33 -10.69 1.88
N SER A 2 14.47 -10.66 1.17
CA SER A 2 15.44 -9.57 1.25
C SER A 2 15.68 -9.00 -0.14
N GLY A 3 15.63 -7.67 -0.31
CA GLY A 3 15.89 -7.00 -1.60
C GLY A 3 14.65 -6.32 -2.18
N THR A 4 14.58 -6.24 -3.51
CA THR A 4 13.41 -5.71 -4.24
C THR A 4 12.57 -6.82 -4.84
N GLY A 5 11.24 -6.77 -4.68
CA GLY A 5 10.38 -7.77 -5.31
C GLY A 5 8.96 -7.85 -4.78
N ARG A 6 8.20 -8.79 -5.35
CA ARG A 6 6.86 -9.17 -4.90
C ARG A 6 6.85 -10.64 -4.50
N LEU A 7 6.28 -10.94 -3.35
CA LEU A 7 6.04 -12.30 -2.88
C LEU A 7 4.55 -12.51 -2.67
N THR A 8 3.99 -13.56 -3.27
CA THR A 8 2.59 -13.96 -3.08
C THR A 8 2.55 -15.35 -2.47
N LEU A 9 1.87 -15.46 -1.33
CA LEU A 9 1.63 -16.70 -0.59
C LEU A 9 0.13 -17.01 -0.68
N SER A 10 -0.20 -18.22 -1.17
CA SER A 10 -1.58 -18.69 -1.32
C SER A 10 -1.72 -20.11 -0.77
N GLY A 11 -2.95 -20.54 -0.47
CA GLY A 11 -3.24 -21.86 0.05
C GLY A 11 -3.72 -21.81 1.50
N ARG A 12 -3.39 -22.81 2.31
CA ARG A 12 -3.80 -22.86 3.73
C ARG A 12 -2.67 -23.39 4.58
N VAL A 13 -2.37 -22.68 5.66
CA VAL A 13 -1.42 -23.12 6.69
C VAL A 13 -2.22 -23.57 7.90
N GLN A 14 -2.02 -24.81 8.34
CA GLN A 14 -2.76 -25.35 9.50
C GLN A 14 -2.27 -24.79 10.85
N GLY A 15 -1.14 -24.09 10.87
CA GLY A 15 -0.52 -23.54 12.07
C GLY A 15 -0.21 -22.05 11.97
N ASN A 16 0.83 -21.64 12.68
CA ASN A 16 1.28 -20.24 12.74
C ASN A 16 2.18 -19.89 11.54
N GLY A 17 2.19 -18.63 11.15
CA GLY A 17 3.07 -18.10 10.10
C GLY A 17 4.10 -17.11 10.65
N GLN A 18 5.37 -17.31 10.30
CA GLN A 18 6.44 -16.35 10.53
C GLN A 18 6.81 -15.69 9.20
N LEU A 19 6.62 -14.38 9.09
CA LEU A 19 6.89 -13.61 7.88
C LEU A 19 7.93 -12.52 8.17
N THR A 20 9.08 -12.59 7.51
CA THR A 20 10.11 -11.55 7.60
C THR A 20 10.31 -10.91 6.24
N PHE A 21 10.14 -9.60 6.17
CA PHE A 21 10.32 -8.78 4.99
C PHE A 21 11.38 -7.71 5.27
N SER A 22 12.43 -7.69 4.44
CA SER A 22 13.52 -6.73 4.54
C SER A 22 13.81 -6.13 3.16
N GLY A 23 13.65 -4.82 2.96
CA GLY A 23 13.93 -4.17 1.68
C GLY A 23 12.73 -3.43 1.10
N THR A 24 12.55 -3.49 -0.22
CA THR A 24 11.52 -2.70 -0.91
C THR A 24 10.60 -3.54 -1.76
N GLY A 25 9.29 -3.47 -1.57
CA GLY A 25 8.40 -4.39 -2.27
C GLY A 25 7.10 -4.72 -1.57
N GLU A 26 6.49 -5.82 -2.00
CA GLU A 26 5.13 -6.20 -1.63
C GLU A 26 5.06 -7.67 -1.21
N LEU A 27 4.37 -7.93 -0.10
CA LEU A 27 4.03 -9.27 0.36
C LEU A 27 2.52 -9.41 0.37
N ASP A 28 1.99 -10.35 -0.41
CA ASP A 28 0.57 -10.70 -0.40
C ASP A 28 0.38 -12.13 0.11
N ALA A 29 -0.08 -12.25 1.35
CA ALA A 29 -0.52 -13.48 1.98
C ALA A 29 -2.02 -13.42 2.36
N SER A 30 -2.79 -12.54 1.72
CA SER A 30 -4.22 -12.36 2.00
C SER A 30 -5.06 -13.60 1.69
N THR A 31 -4.58 -14.44 0.77
CA THR A 31 -5.20 -15.71 0.36
C THR A 31 -4.60 -16.94 1.06
N CYS A 32 -3.77 -16.72 2.08
CA CYS A 32 -3.13 -17.77 2.86
C CYS A 32 -3.48 -17.62 4.35
N PRO A 33 -4.69 -18.03 4.78
CA PRO A 33 -5.08 -18.01 6.18
C PRO A 33 -4.14 -18.86 7.04
N MET A 34 -3.68 -18.27 8.14
CA MET A 34 -2.85 -18.88 9.18
C MET A 34 -3.53 -18.73 10.53
N LYS A 35 -3.17 -19.55 11.52
CA LYS A 35 -3.75 -19.47 12.88
C LYS A 35 -3.33 -18.17 13.56
N ILE A 36 -2.03 -18.01 13.81
CA ILE A 36 -1.41 -16.77 14.29
C ILE A 36 -0.35 -16.34 13.28
N VAL A 37 -0.34 -15.06 12.89
CA VAL A 37 0.69 -14.49 12.01
C VAL A 37 1.61 -13.59 12.82
N ASN A 38 2.91 -13.85 12.77
CA ASN A 38 3.93 -12.91 13.24
C ASN A 38 4.64 -12.34 12.01
N ILE A 39 4.45 -11.05 11.76
CA ILE A 39 5.09 -10.33 10.67
C ILE A 39 6.10 -9.31 11.20
N GLN A 40 7.29 -9.31 10.60
CA GLN A 40 8.32 -8.30 10.80
C GLN A 40 8.68 -7.68 9.46
N MET A 41 8.42 -6.38 9.33
CA MET A 41 8.69 -5.60 8.12
C MET A 41 9.75 -4.53 8.40
N SER A 42 10.89 -4.61 7.71
CA SER A 42 11.95 -3.62 7.79
C SER A 42 12.27 -3.05 6.40
N GLY A 43 11.99 -1.77 6.15
CA GLY A 43 12.26 -1.15 4.85
C GLY A 43 11.06 -0.38 4.30
N THR A 44 10.83 -0.47 2.99
CA THR A 44 9.76 0.26 2.29
C THR A 44 8.78 -0.68 1.60
N GLY A 45 7.52 -0.77 2.03
CA GLY A 45 6.64 -1.73 1.36
C GLY A 45 5.23 -1.86 1.87
N PHE A 46 4.54 -2.84 1.28
CA PHE A 46 3.16 -3.19 1.61
C PHE A 46 3.07 -4.67 1.94
N ALA A 47 2.38 -5.01 3.03
CA ALA A 47 2.14 -6.40 3.40
C ALA A 47 0.65 -6.63 3.65
N TYR A 48 0.07 -7.62 2.98
CA TYR A 48 -1.30 -8.11 3.22
C TYR A 48 -1.23 -9.47 3.89
N ILE A 49 -1.79 -9.62 5.08
CA ILE A 49 -1.71 -10.87 5.85
C ILE A 49 -3.06 -11.27 6.46
N TYR A 50 -3.23 -12.57 6.72
CA TYR A 50 -4.47 -13.09 7.30
C TYR A 50 -4.19 -14.06 8.47
N GLY A 51 -4.43 -13.58 9.70
CA GLY A 51 -4.40 -14.39 10.93
C GLY A 51 -5.81 -14.65 11.44
N ILE A 52 -6.22 -15.91 11.53
CA ILE A 52 -7.57 -16.31 11.97
C ILE A 52 -7.77 -15.99 13.45
N GLU A 53 -6.81 -16.36 14.29
CA GLU A 53 -6.88 -16.17 15.74
C GLU A 53 -6.13 -14.92 16.18
N GLY A 54 -5.09 -14.53 15.44
CA GLY A 54 -4.48 -13.24 15.69
C GLY A 54 -3.24 -12.89 14.86
N VAL A 55 -2.81 -11.65 15.03
CA VAL A 55 -1.68 -11.05 14.32
C VAL A 55 -0.78 -10.30 15.29
N HIS A 56 0.51 -10.60 15.25
CA HIS A 56 1.58 -9.79 15.84
C HIS A 56 2.33 -9.10 14.71
N ALA A 57 2.34 -7.76 14.71
CA ALA A 57 2.94 -6.98 13.64
C ALA A 57 4.03 -6.03 14.16
N THR A 58 5.24 -6.17 13.62
CA THR A 58 6.36 -5.28 13.89
C THR A 58 6.80 -4.64 12.59
N MET A 59 6.94 -3.32 12.59
CA MET A 59 7.34 -2.55 11.42
C MET A 59 8.40 -1.53 11.78
N SER A 60 9.50 -1.54 11.02
CA SER A 60 10.58 -0.56 11.11
C SER A 60 10.87 0.01 9.73
N GLY A 61 10.26 1.13 9.38
CA GLY A 61 10.43 1.76 8.07
C GLY A 61 9.20 2.53 7.58
N ILE A 62 9.11 2.67 6.25
CA ILE A 62 8.02 3.35 5.55
C ILE A 62 7.11 2.28 4.95
N GLY A 63 5.80 2.41 5.07
CA GLY A 63 4.92 1.46 4.40
C GLY A 63 3.65 1.16 5.17
N THR A 64 3.02 0.06 4.78
CA THR A 64 1.78 -0.37 5.40
C THR A 64 1.76 -1.88 5.60
N ILE A 65 1.43 -2.31 6.82
CA ILE A 65 0.95 -3.68 7.07
C ILE A 65 -0.56 -3.62 7.19
N CYS A 66 -1.22 -4.29 6.25
CA CYS A 66 -2.65 -4.48 6.21
C CYS A 66 -2.95 -5.91 6.70
N TYR A 67 -3.69 -6.06 7.78
CA TYR A 67 -3.97 -7.37 8.37
C TYR A 67 -5.46 -7.71 8.40
N ARG A 68 -5.80 -8.99 8.29
CA ARG A 68 -7.15 -9.50 8.59
C ARG A 68 -7.12 -10.33 9.86
N GLY A 69 -8.15 -10.16 10.70
CA GLY A 69 -8.34 -10.84 11.98
C GLY A 69 -7.95 -9.98 13.17
N THR A 70 -7.80 -10.58 14.34
CA THR A 70 -7.54 -9.87 15.60
C THR A 70 -6.09 -9.39 15.70
N LEU A 71 -5.87 -8.09 15.93
CA LEU A 71 -4.53 -7.58 16.23
C LEU A 71 -4.17 -7.88 17.69
N LEU A 72 -3.18 -8.72 17.92
CA LEU A 72 -2.72 -9.09 19.26
C LEU A 72 -1.62 -8.15 19.76
N SER A 73 -0.72 -7.73 18.88
CA SER A 73 0.29 -6.71 19.21
C SER A 73 0.74 -5.93 17.98
N GLN A 74 1.11 -4.68 18.18
CA GLN A 74 1.74 -3.85 17.16
C GLN A 74 2.92 -3.07 17.71
N VAL A 75 3.98 -2.98 16.90
CA VAL A 75 5.14 -2.12 17.16
C VAL A 75 5.50 -1.41 15.86
N ILE A 76 5.54 -0.08 15.90
CA ILE A 76 5.89 0.76 14.75
C ILE A 76 7.08 1.63 15.13
N SER A 77 8.15 1.55 14.35
CA SER A 77 9.35 2.39 14.46
C SER A 77 9.63 3.04 13.11
N GLY A 78 9.02 4.19 12.86
CA GLY A 78 9.14 4.93 11.60
C GLY A 78 7.80 5.49 11.10
N PRO A 79 7.77 6.10 9.91
CA PRO A 79 6.59 6.76 9.35
C PRO A 79 5.60 5.79 8.66
N GLY A 80 5.55 4.52 9.06
CA GLY A 80 4.62 3.53 8.48
C GLY A 80 3.28 3.44 9.23
N SER A 81 2.34 2.66 8.68
CA SER A 81 1.03 2.36 9.28
C SER A 81 0.75 0.86 9.40
N ILE A 82 0.14 0.43 10.51
CA ILE A 82 -0.44 -0.92 10.64
C ILE A 82 -1.95 -0.72 10.77
N ARG A 83 -2.73 -1.33 9.88
CA ARG A 83 -4.19 -1.18 9.85
C ARG A 83 -4.91 -2.46 9.46
N GLU A 84 -6.15 -2.59 9.89
CA GLU A 84 -7.00 -3.69 9.48
C GLU A 84 -7.38 -3.54 7.99
N CYS A 85 -7.28 -4.62 7.23
CA CYS A 85 -7.81 -4.71 5.88
C CYS A 85 -9.32 -4.83 5.96
N ILE A 86 -10.00 -3.70 6.09
CA ILE A 86 -11.43 -3.63 5.84
C ILE A 86 -11.59 -3.95 4.34
N PRO A 87 -12.27 -5.04 3.95
CA PRO A 87 -12.64 -5.20 2.55
C PRO A 87 -13.55 -4.02 2.22
N GLU A 88 -13.02 -3.07 1.47
CA GLU A 88 -13.75 -1.89 1.03
C GLU A 88 -15.02 -2.35 0.30
N GLN A 89 -16.18 -1.97 0.81
CA GLN A 89 -17.36 -1.92 -0.04
C GLN A 89 -17.09 -0.80 -1.05
N THR A 90 -16.87 -1.23 -2.30
CA THR A 90 -16.67 -0.44 -3.52
C THR A 90 -17.18 1.00 -3.39
N SER A 91 -16.30 1.93 -3.05
CA SER A 91 -16.58 3.35 -3.15
C SER A 91 -15.76 3.90 -4.31
N LYS A 92 -16.37 3.86 -5.49
CA LYS A 92 -15.89 4.56 -6.67
C LYS A 92 -15.76 6.05 -6.35
N GLU A 93 -14.56 6.60 -6.39
CA GLU A 93 -14.37 8.01 -6.71
C GLU A 93 -13.21 8.14 -7.72
N PRO A 94 -13.47 8.24 -9.03
CA PRO A 94 -12.51 8.76 -9.98
C PRO A 94 -12.57 10.29 -9.89
N GLY A 95 -11.63 10.87 -9.16
CA GLY A 95 -11.59 12.32 -8.92
C GLY A 95 -10.17 12.90 -8.88
N GLN A 96 -9.22 12.38 -9.66
CA GLN A 96 -7.98 13.08 -9.91
C GLN A 96 -8.18 14.06 -11.07
N THR A 97 -8.70 15.24 -10.76
CA THR A 97 -8.59 16.40 -11.65
C THR A 97 -7.12 16.80 -11.70
N SER A 98 -6.42 16.30 -12.72
CA SER A 98 -5.16 16.85 -13.19
C SER A 98 -5.39 18.34 -13.50
N LYS A 99 -4.94 19.22 -12.61
CA LYS A 99 -4.75 20.63 -12.98
C LYS A 99 -3.45 20.71 -13.76
N GLU A 100 -3.56 20.57 -15.08
CA GLU A 100 -2.57 21.04 -16.04
C GLU A 100 -2.57 22.57 -15.98
N PRO A 101 -1.45 23.26 -15.69
CA PRO A 101 -1.41 24.70 -15.87
C PRO A 101 -1.32 25.00 -17.38
N GLU A 102 -2.34 25.71 -17.85
CA GLU A 102 -2.53 26.20 -19.21
C GLU A 102 -1.27 26.94 -19.70
N HIS A 103 -0.84 26.59 -20.90
CA HIS A 103 0.22 27.27 -21.63
C HIS A 103 -0.35 28.61 -22.13
N THR A 104 -0.03 29.71 -21.45
CA THR A 104 -0.39 31.06 -21.92
C THR A 104 0.42 31.40 -23.17
N SER A 105 -0.17 31.13 -24.33
CA SER A 105 0.28 31.67 -25.61
C SER A 105 -0.29 33.08 -25.74
N GLU A 106 0.52 34.10 -25.47
CA GLU A 106 0.17 35.48 -25.82
C GLU A 106 0.48 35.70 -27.32
N GLU A 107 -0.54 35.60 -28.17
CA GLU A 107 -0.57 36.29 -29.46
C GLU A 107 -1.35 37.61 -29.29
N PRO A 108 -0.78 38.77 -29.64
CA PRO A 108 -1.58 39.96 -29.84
C PRO A 108 -2.10 40.00 -31.28
N GLU A 109 -3.42 40.06 -31.40
CA GLU A 109 -4.16 40.23 -32.64
C GLU A 109 -4.18 41.69 -33.16
N HIS A 110 -4.22 41.79 -34.50
CA HIS A 110 -4.96 42.73 -35.34
C HIS A 110 -4.71 44.26 -35.27
N SER A 111 -4.51 44.89 -36.43
CA SER A 111 -5.60 45.63 -37.12
C SER A 111 -5.13 46.37 -38.38
N SER A 112 -6.04 46.43 -39.35
CA SER A 112 -5.95 46.86 -40.74
C SER A 112 -5.79 48.38 -40.94
N SER A 113 -5.30 48.80 -42.11
CA SER A 113 -5.97 49.85 -42.91
C SER A 113 -5.38 49.97 -44.32
N GLU A 114 -6.22 49.59 -45.28
CA GLU A 114 -6.17 50.01 -46.68
C GLU A 114 -6.79 51.42 -46.77
N SER A 115 -6.12 52.37 -47.43
CA SER A 115 -6.71 53.64 -47.89
C SER A 115 -5.75 54.35 -48.87
N GLY A 116 -6.19 54.55 -50.11
CA GLY A 116 -5.74 55.64 -51.01
C GLY A 116 -4.71 55.27 -52.08
#